data_AF-A0A140JY06-F1
#
_entry.id   AF-A0A140JY06-F1
#
_cell.length_a   1.000
_cell.length_b   1.000
_cell.length_c   1.000
_cell.angle_alpha   90.00
_cell.angle_beta   90.00
_cell.angle_gamma   90.00
#
_symmetry.space_group_name_H-M   'P 1'
#
loop_
_entity.id
_entity.type
_entity.pdbx_description
1 polymer ?
#
loop_
_entity_poly.entity_id
_entity_poly.type
_entity_poly.pdbx_seq_one_letter_code
_entity_poly.pdbx_strand_id
1 'polypeptide(L)'
;MENSTTSSIASVSTSTQMTYDLGSMSKEEVIDLFNKVGVFQAALIMFAYMYEAQSQLSIATYADMNESSKESTEAQKMANLVDAKIAEVQSSSEKDKKVKLSDDVISYIQDSRNGISVSSDIDITKELGAGDLQTVKAAISAKANNLTTTVNNNQLTLQQMSNTLNLLTNARSDMQSLQYRTIQAISLGK
;
A
#
# COMPACT_ATOMS: atom_id res chain seq x y z
N MET A 1 -11.77 18.68 -13.91
CA MET A 1 -10.57 17.91 -14.24
C MET A 1 -10.58 16.65 -13.38
N GLU A 2 -11.18 15.59 -13.89
CA GLU A 2 -11.24 14.29 -13.20
C GLU A 2 -9.95 13.53 -13.53
N ASN A 3 -9.16 13.25 -12.49
CA ASN A 3 -7.89 12.57 -12.58
C ASN A 3 -8.11 11.08 -12.89
N SER A 4 -8.08 10.73 -14.18
CA SER A 4 -8.38 9.39 -14.70
C SER A 4 -7.19 8.40 -14.62
N THR A 5 -6.31 8.51 -13.63
CA THR A 5 -5.12 7.64 -13.52
C THR A 5 -5.28 6.42 -12.61
N THR A 6 -6.44 6.22 -11.98
CA THR A 6 -6.67 5.11 -11.03
C THR A 6 -7.29 3.84 -11.64
N SER A 7 -7.63 3.82 -12.94
CA SER A 7 -8.39 2.70 -13.53
C SER A 7 -7.56 1.54 -14.09
N SER A 8 -6.22 1.61 -14.10
CA SER A 8 -5.41 0.64 -14.88
C SER A 8 -4.95 -0.61 -14.12
N ILE A 9 -5.29 -0.77 -12.84
CA ILE A 9 -4.94 -2.00 -12.08
C ILE A 9 -6.10 -3.01 -12.10
N ALA A 10 -7.29 -2.61 -12.56
CA ALA A 10 -8.41 -3.51 -12.68
C ALA A 10 -8.24 -4.42 -13.91
N SER A 11 -8.05 -5.71 -13.65
CA SER A 11 -8.19 -6.85 -14.57
C SER A 11 -7.11 -7.07 -15.64
N VAL A 12 -5.89 -7.41 -15.21
CA VAL A 12 -5.08 -8.41 -15.94
C VAL A 12 -5.26 -9.76 -15.24
N SER A 13 -6.46 -10.31 -15.36
CA SER A 13 -6.72 -11.72 -15.03
C SER A 13 -6.56 -12.54 -16.30
N THR A 14 -5.32 -12.84 -16.66
CA THR A 14 -4.98 -13.86 -17.65
C THR A 14 -4.04 -14.86 -17.00
N SER A 15 -4.58 -15.68 -16.10
CA SER A 15 -4.06 -17.02 -15.76
C SER A 15 -2.53 -17.22 -15.89
N THR A 16 -1.72 -16.35 -15.29
CA THR A 16 -0.26 -16.53 -15.18
C THR A 16 0.06 -17.47 -14.03
N GLN A 17 -0.63 -18.60 -13.94
CA GLN A 17 -0.07 -19.72 -13.17
C GLN A 17 1.16 -20.16 -13.93
N MET A 18 2.32 -19.70 -13.45
CA MET A 18 3.61 -20.16 -13.88
C MET A 18 3.61 -21.68 -13.83
N THR A 19 3.86 -22.33 -14.98
CA THR A 19 3.90 -23.79 -15.05
C THR A 19 5.02 -24.37 -14.18
N TYR A 20 6.01 -23.55 -13.82
CA TYR A 20 7.15 -23.90 -13.00
C TYR A 20 7.27 -22.92 -11.83
N ASP A 21 7.32 -23.45 -10.62
CA ASP A 21 7.63 -22.68 -9.42
C ASP A 21 9.16 -22.59 -9.25
N LEU A 22 9.77 -21.54 -9.82
CA LEU A 22 11.21 -21.34 -9.71
C LEU A 22 11.67 -21.00 -8.28
N GLY A 23 10.75 -20.60 -7.39
CA GLY A 23 11.09 -20.18 -6.03
C GLY A 23 11.44 -21.34 -5.11
N SER A 24 10.98 -22.56 -5.42
CA SER A 24 11.26 -23.77 -4.65
C SER A 24 12.38 -24.64 -5.23
N MET A 25 12.86 -24.33 -6.44
CA MET A 25 13.91 -25.09 -7.13
C MET A 25 15.32 -24.61 -6.74
N SER A 26 16.28 -25.54 -6.69
CA SER A 26 17.70 -25.20 -6.60
C SER A 26 18.19 -24.54 -7.88
N LYS A 27 19.34 -23.87 -7.80
CA LYS A 27 19.99 -23.27 -8.98
C LYS A 27 20.25 -24.31 -10.08
N GLU A 28 20.71 -25.49 -9.70
CA GLU A 28 21.01 -26.59 -10.61
C GLU A 28 19.75 -27.10 -11.31
N GLU A 29 18.65 -27.26 -10.55
CA GLU A 29 17.36 -27.66 -11.10
C GLU A 29 16.80 -26.61 -12.07
N VAL A 30 16.99 -25.32 -11.80
CA VAL A 30 16.61 -24.23 -12.71
C VAL A 30 17.44 -24.26 -14.00
N ILE A 31 18.75 -24.50 -13.91
CA ILE A 31 19.62 -24.63 -15.08
C ILE A 31 19.17 -25.81 -15.96
N ASP A 32 18.90 -26.96 -15.35
CA ASP A 32 18.42 -28.14 -16.08
C ASP A 32 17.06 -27.91 -16.73
N LEU A 33 16.14 -27.24 -16.04
CA LEU A 33 14.87 -26.81 -16.62
C LEU A 33 15.10 -25.88 -17.83
N PHE A 34 15.97 -24.89 -17.71
CA PHE A 34 16.25 -23.92 -18.77
C PHE A 34 16.87 -24.59 -20.01
N ASN A 35 17.78 -25.55 -19.79
CA ASN A 35 18.32 -26.37 -20.86
C ASN A 35 17.23 -27.20 -21.57
N LYS A 36 16.27 -27.74 -20.81
CA LYS A 36 15.17 -28.55 -21.34
C LYS A 36 14.18 -27.75 -22.19
N VAL A 37 13.82 -26.53 -21.77
CA VAL A 37 12.79 -25.72 -22.46
C VAL A 37 13.36 -24.91 -23.64
N GLY A 38 14.69 -24.75 -23.69
CA GLY A 38 15.38 -23.96 -24.70
C GLY A 38 15.45 -22.47 -24.36
N VAL A 39 16.43 -21.78 -24.96
CA VAL A 39 16.88 -20.42 -24.56
C VAL A 39 15.75 -19.38 -24.58
N PHE A 40 14.90 -19.38 -25.61
CA PHE A 40 13.79 -18.41 -25.70
C PHE A 40 12.73 -18.65 -24.63
N GLN A 41 12.35 -19.91 -24.39
CA GLN A 41 11.36 -20.23 -23.34
C GLN A 41 11.93 -19.98 -21.94
N ALA A 42 13.21 -20.31 -21.72
CA ALA A 42 13.89 -20.00 -20.45
C ALA A 42 13.83 -18.50 -20.13
N ALA A 43 14.12 -17.64 -21.11
CA ALA A 43 14.00 -16.19 -20.96
C ALA A 43 12.56 -15.74 -20.67
N LEU A 44 11.57 -16.32 -21.34
CA LEU A 44 10.16 -16.00 -21.11
C LEU A 44 9.68 -16.41 -19.71
N ILE A 45 10.13 -17.57 -19.20
CA ILE A 45 9.85 -18.02 -17.83
C ILE A 45 10.49 -17.04 -16.84
N MET A 46 11.75 -16.63 -17.07
CA MET A 46 12.41 -15.64 -16.21
C MET A 46 11.65 -14.32 -16.16
N PHE A 47 11.24 -13.75 -17.31
CA PHE A 47 10.45 -12.52 -17.34
C PHE A 47 9.09 -12.66 -16.67
N ALA A 48 8.43 -13.80 -16.84
CA ALA A 48 7.14 -14.05 -16.21
C ALA A 48 7.27 -14.17 -14.67
N TYR A 49 8.32 -14.84 -14.17
CA TYR A 49 8.59 -14.92 -12.73
C TYR A 49 8.94 -13.56 -12.12
N MET A 50 9.78 -12.77 -12.80
CA MET A 50 10.10 -11.41 -12.37
C MET A 50 8.87 -10.50 -12.35
N TYR A 51 7.99 -10.62 -13.36
CA TYR A 51 6.73 -9.89 -13.40
C TYR A 51 5.82 -10.25 -12.23
N GLU A 52 5.69 -11.55 -11.93
CA GLU A 52 4.86 -12.01 -10.81
C GLU A 52 5.39 -11.48 -9.47
N ALA A 53 6.68 -11.61 -9.20
CA ALA A 53 7.29 -11.09 -7.98
C ALA A 53 7.06 -9.57 -7.83
N GLN A 54 7.25 -8.82 -8.92
CA GLN A 54 7.03 -7.38 -8.94
C GLN A 54 5.55 -7.01 -8.75
N SER A 55 4.63 -7.79 -9.33
CA SER A 55 3.19 -7.58 -9.23
C SER A 55 2.71 -7.83 -7.80
N GLN A 56 3.12 -8.93 -7.17
CA GLN A 56 2.80 -9.24 -5.78
C GLN A 56 3.28 -8.15 -4.82
N LEU A 57 4.52 -7.68 -5.01
CA LEU A 57 5.05 -6.57 -4.22
C LEU A 57 4.24 -5.29 -4.42
N SER A 58 3.89 -4.95 -5.67
CA SER A 58 3.05 -3.77 -5.97
C SER A 58 1.66 -3.86 -5.35
N ILE A 59 1.03 -5.03 -5.35
CA ILE A 59 -0.29 -5.25 -4.74
C ILE A 59 -0.21 -5.03 -3.22
N ALA A 60 0.81 -5.60 -2.58
CA ALA A 60 1.02 -5.44 -1.14
C ALA A 60 1.25 -3.96 -0.77
N THR A 61 2.10 -3.24 -1.50
CA THR A 61 2.34 -1.80 -1.27
C THR A 61 1.08 -0.97 -1.50
N TYR A 62 0.25 -1.32 -2.50
CA TYR A 62 -1.01 -0.62 -2.73
C TYR A 62 -2.02 -0.87 -1.60
N ALA A 63 -2.10 -2.11 -1.09
CA ALA A 63 -2.96 -2.45 0.04
C ALA A 63 -2.57 -1.65 1.29
N ASP A 64 -1.28 -1.62 1.65
CA ASP A 64 -0.74 -0.84 2.76
C ASP A 64 -1.01 0.66 2.63
N MET A 65 -0.82 1.22 1.43
CA MET A 65 -1.13 2.62 1.15
C MET A 65 -2.63 2.93 1.33
N ASN A 66 -3.51 2.05 0.85
CA ASN A 66 -4.95 2.24 0.96
C ASN A 66 -5.43 2.14 2.42
N GLU A 67 -4.89 1.19 3.18
CA GLU A 67 -5.14 1.05 4.62
C GLU A 67 -4.66 2.28 5.38
N SER A 68 -3.41 2.71 5.16
CA SER A 68 -2.85 3.92 5.77
C SER A 68 -3.64 5.18 5.44
N SER A 69 -4.13 5.31 4.20
CA SER A 69 -4.96 6.44 3.78
C SER A 69 -6.31 6.49 4.49
N LYS A 70 -6.97 5.33 4.64
CA LYS A 70 -8.22 5.21 5.40
C LYS A 70 -8.01 5.53 6.87
N GLU A 71 -6.98 4.95 7.49
CA GLU A 71 -6.62 5.25 8.88
C GLU A 71 -6.30 6.73 9.07
N SER A 72 -5.61 7.38 8.11
CA SER A 72 -5.27 8.80 8.19
C SER A 72 -6.54 9.66 8.18
N THR A 73 -7.47 9.33 7.30
CA THR A 73 -8.75 10.03 7.19
C THR A 73 -9.58 9.89 8.47
N GLU A 74 -9.65 8.69 9.04
CA GLU A 74 -10.39 8.48 10.30
C GLU A 74 -9.69 9.18 11.47
N ALA A 75 -8.36 9.12 11.57
CA ALA A 75 -7.59 9.86 12.57
C ALA A 75 -7.84 11.37 12.47
N GLN A 76 -7.86 11.94 11.27
CA GLN A 76 -8.16 13.36 11.05
C GLN A 76 -9.58 13.71 11.49
N LYS A 77 -10.57 12.87 11.16
CA LYS A 77 -11.95 13.03 11.62
C LYS A 77 -12.04 13.01 13.16
N MET A 78 -11.36 12.08 13.81
CA MET A 78 -11.32 12.01 15.28
C MET A 78 -10.64 13.25 15.89
N ALA A 79 -9.53 13.72 15.31
CA ALA A 79 -8.87 14.95 15.74
C ALA A 79 -9.78 16.19 15.60
N ASN A 80 -10.59 16.26 14.54
CA ASN A 80 -11.56 17.33 14.34
C ASN A 80 -12.71 17.29 15.36
N LEU A 81 -13.15 16.10 15.79
CA LEU A 81 -14.13 15.98 16.87
C LEU A 81 -13.57 16.47 18.21
N VAL A 82 -12.28 16.21 18.49
CA VAL A 82 -11.61 16.76 19.67
C VAL A 82 -11.48 18.28 19.55
N ASP A 83 -11.15 18.80 18.37
CA ASP A 83 -11.07 20.25 18.12
C ASP A 83 -12.39 20.97 18.39
N ALA A 84 -13.51 20.38 17.97
CA ALA A 84 -14.84 20.90 18.28
C ALA A 84 -15.09 20.97 19.81
N LYS A 85 -14.62 19.97 20.57
CA LYS A 85 -14.70 19.97 22.04
C LYS A 85 -13.80 21.01 22.69
N ILE A 86 -12.59 21.22 22.14
CA ILE A 86 -11.70 22.30 22.58
C ILE A 86 -12.38 23.66 22.37
N ALA A 87 -12.97 23.90 21.21
CA ALA A 87 -13.70 25.14 20.92
C ALA A 87 -14.88 25.35 21.89
N GLU A 88 -15.58 24.27 22.28
CA GLU A 88 -16.68 24.30 23.25
C GLU A 88 -16.23 24.71 24.66
N VAL A 89 -15.01 24.31 25.06
CA VAL A 89 -14.40 24.71 26.33
C VAL A 89 -13.91 26.16 26.25
N GLN A 90 -13.21 26.51 25.17
CA GLN A 90 -12.59 27.83 25.00
C GLN A 90 -13.59 28.97 24.80
N SER A 91 -14.77 28.68 24.23
CA SER A 91 -15.85 29.66 24.06
C SER A 91 -16.70 29.86 25.32
N SER A 92 -16.51 29.04 26.34
CA SER A 92 -17.23 29.18 27.61
C SER A 92 -16.71 30.36 28.43
N SER A 93 -17.62 31.03 29.13
CA SER A 93 -17.26 32.05 30.13
C SER A 93 -16.75 31.44 31.45
N GLU A 94 -16.92 30.12 31.63
CA GLU A 94 -16.42 29.39 32.79
C GLU A 94 -14.95 29.01 32.61
N LYS A 95 -14.09 29.57 33.47
CA LYS A 95 -12.63 29.42 33.39
C LYS A 95 -12.12 27.98 33.55
N ASP A 96 -12.91 27.14 34.24
CA ASP A 96 -12.60 25.76 34.55
C ASP A 96 -13.55 24.77 33.87
N LYS A 97 -14.22 25.18 32.78
CA LYS A 97 -15.10 24.27 32.03
C LYS A 97 -14.31 23.04 31.58
N LYS A 98 -14.87 21.87 31.85
CA LYS A 98 -14.38 20.59 31.34
C LYS A 98 -15.48 19.95 30.53
N VAL A 99 -15.10 19.20 29.50
CA VAL A 99 -16.06 18.47 28.67
C VAL A 99 -15.59 17.05 28.47
N LYS A 100 -16.54 16.13 28.34
CA LYS A 100 -16.24 14.75 27.97
C LYS A 100 -15.95 14.67 26.47
N LEU A 101 -14.97 13.85 26.11
CA LEU A 101 -14.77 13.40 24.72
C LEU A 101 -16.01 12.63 24.23
N SER A 102 -16.26 12.68 22.93
CA SER A 102 -17.27 11.83 22.29
C SER A 102 -16.90 10.36 22.45
N ASP A 103 -17.89 9.48 22.64
CA ASP A 103 -17.65 8.04 22.84
C ASP A 103 -16.93 7.39 21.65
N ASP A 104 -17.16 7.90 20.43
CA ASP A 104 -16.43 7.50 19.21
C ASP A 104 -14.92 7.73 19.35
N VAL A 105 -14.52 8.90 19.87
CA VAL A 105 -13.10 9.26 20.05
C VAL A 105 -12.48 8.41 21.15
N ILE A 106 -13.20 8.18 22.24
CA ILE A 106 -12.73 7.32 23.34
C ILE A 106 -12.50 5.90 22.83
N SER A 107 -13.47 5.34 22.11
CA SER A 107 -13.37 4.00 21.52
C SER A 107 -12.20 3.90 20.54
N TYR A 108 -12.00 4.94 19.73
CA TYR A 108 -10.89 5.02 18.78
C TYR A 108 -9.52 5.05 19.47
N ILE A 109 -9.36 5.79 20.57
CA ILE A 109 -8.10 5.84 21.32
C ILE A 109 -7.85 4.53 22.08
N GLN A 110 -8.89 3.91 22.63
CA GLN A 110 -8.78 2.68 23.42
C GLN A 110 -8.54 1.43 22.57
N ASP A 111 -8.88 1.46 21.28
CA ASP A 111 -8.58 0.35 20.37
C ASP A 111 -7.06 0.23 20.17
N SER A 112 -6.49 -0.86 20.71
CA SER A 112 -5.05 -1.14 20.65
C SER A 112 -4.51 -1.23 19.23
N ARG A 113 -5.36 -1.51 18.23
CA ARG A 113 -4.97 -1.59 16.82
C ARG A 113 -4.60 -0.23 16.25
N ASN A 114 -5.17 0.85 16.77
CA ASN A 114 -4.90 2.21 16.27
C ASN A 114 -3.54 2.75 16.74
N GLY A 115 -2.99 2.18 17.84
CA GLY A 115 -1.65 2.51 18.33
C GLY A 115 -1.52 3.94 18.85
N ILE A 116 -2.58 4.50 19.44
CA ILE A 116 -2.59 5.88 19.94
C ILE A 116 -2.13 5.90 21.39
N SER A 117 -1.00 6.57 21.63
CA SER A 117 -0.50 6.80 22.98
C SER A 117 -0.80 8.23 23.41
N VAL A 118 -1.76 8.38 24.32
CA VAL A 118 -1.97 9.62 25.07
C VAL A 118 -1.11 9.56 26.35
N SER A 119 -0.73 10.72 26.90
CA SER A 119 -0.02 10.79 28.19
C SER A 119 -0.76 9.97 29.27
N SER A 120 -0.03 9.20 30.07
CA SER A 120 -0.57 8.30 31.11
C SER A 120 -1.38 9.04 32.18
N ASP A 121 -1.12 10.34 32.34
CA ASP A 121 -1.74 11.16 33.37
C ASP A 121 -3.11 11.71 32.93
N ILE A 122 -3.52 11.46 31.68
CA ILE A 122 -4.78 11.92 31.10
C ILE A 122 -5.78 10.75 31.06
N ASP A 123 -6.82 10.84 31.89
CA ASP A 123 -7.94 9.92 31.86
C ASP A 123 -8.98 10.37 30.82
N ILE A 124 -8.89 9.81 29.61
CA ILE A 124 -9.76 10.13 28.47
C ILE A 124 -11.24 9.81 28.69
N THR A 125 -11.60 9.07 29.75
CA THR A 125 -12.99 8.72 30.06
C THR A 125 -13.71 9.79 30.88
N LYS A 126 -12.94 10.71 31.48
CA LYS A 126 -13.44 11.82 32.31
C LYS A 126 -13.61 13.10 31.51
N GLU A 127 -14.18 14.10 32.17
CA GLU A 127 -14.22 15.46 31.64
C GLU A 127 -12.81 16.06 31.64
N LEU A 128 -12.39 16.54 30.47
CA LEU A 128 -11.07 17.08 30.21
C LEU A 128 -11.13 18.60 30.01
N GLY A 129 -10.10 19.29 30.49
CA GLY A 129 -9.90 20.71 30.20
C GLY A 129 -9.26 20.93 28.83
N ALA A 130 -9.19 22.19 28.38
CA ALA A 130 -8.65 22.54 27.08
C ALA A 130 -7.20 22.05 26.85
N GLY A 131 -6.35 22.07 27.89
CA GLY A 131 -4.96 21.59 27.79
C GLY A 131 -4.85 20.08 27.57
N ASP A 132 -5.66 19.30 28.29
CA ASP A 132 -5.68 17.83 28.15
C ASP A 132 -6.27 17.43 26.79
N LEU A 133 -7.33 18.10 26.35
CA LEU A 133 -7.92 17.91 25.02
C LEU A 133 -6.91 18.26 23.90
N GLN A 134 -6.11 19.31 24.06
CA GLN A 134 -5.05 19.65 23.12
C GLN A 134 -4.00 18.54 23.03
N THR A 135 -3.66 17.91 24.16
CA THR A 135 -2.75 16.76 24.21
C THR A 135 -3.32 15.54 23.49
N VAL A 136 -4.61 15.23 23.72
CA VAL A 136 -5.33 14.16 23.01
C VAL A 136 -5.35 14.43 21.50
N LYS A 137 -5.71 15.65 21.09
CA LYS A 137 -5.70 16.05 19.67
C LYS A 137 -4.31 15.87 19.06
N ALA A 138 -3.26 16.32 19.74
CA ALA A 138 -1.89 16.19 19.26
C ALA A 138 -1.48 14.72 19.04
N ALA A 139 -1.84 13.81 19.95
CA ALA A 139 -1.58 12.39 19.79
C ALA A 139 -2.29 11.79 18.56
N ILE A 140 -3.58 12.11 18.37
CA ILE A 140 -4.35 11.64 17.21
C ILE A 140 -3.80 12.23 15.90
N SER A 141 -3.51 13.54 15.87
CA SER A 141 -2.94 14.22 14.70
C SER A 141 -1.55 13.71 14.34
N ALA A 142 -0.74 13.33 15.33
CA ALA A 142 0.56 12.70 15.08
C ALA A 142 0.41 11.36 14.33
N LYS A 143 -0.54 10.52 14.74
CA LYS A 143 -0.87 9.28 14.01
C LYS A 143 -1.29 9.59 12.56
N ALA A 144 -2.20 10.54 12.34
CA ALA A 144 -2.62 10.94 11.00
C ALA A 144 -1.45 11.40 10.10
N ASN A 145 -0.53 12.19 10.66
CA ASN A 145 0.64 12.67 9.93
C ASN A 145 1.59 11.54 9.56
N ASN A 146 1.86 10.61 10.47
CA ASN A 146 2.71 9.44 10.20
C ASN A 146 2.13 8.55 9.08
N LEU A 147 0.82 8.33 9.09
CA LEU A 147 0.13 7.59 8.03
C LEU A 147 0.21 8.32 6.69
N THR A 148 0.05 9.65 6.70
CA THR A 148 0.21 10.48 5.49
C THR A 148 1.63 10.38 4.92
N THR A 149 2.64 10.38 5.78
CA THR A 149 4.04 10.13 5.37
C THR A 149 4.20 8.76 4.71
N THR A 150 3.57 7.71 5.27
CA THR A 150 3.60 6.36 4.70
C THR A 150 2.97 6.33 3.31
N VAL A 151 1.80 6.95 3.13
CA VAL A 151 1.15 7.10 1.82
C VAL A 151 2.04 7.81 0.81
N ASN A 152 2.65 8.94 1.20
CA ASN A 152 3.52 9.71 0.32
C ASN A 152 4.76 8.92 -0.12
N ASN A 153 5.38 8.19 0.81
CA ASN A 153 6.53 7.34 0.51
C ASN A 153 6.14 6.19 -0.43
N ASN A 154 5.02 5.54 -0.16
CA ASN A 154 4.54 4.42 -0.97
C ASN A 154 4.09 4.85 -2.37
N GLN A 155 3.64 6.10 -2.55
CA GLN A 155 3.23 6.63 -3.85
C GLN A 155 4.38 6.66 -4.87
N LEU A 156 5.59 7.07 -4.45
CA LEU A 156 6.77 7.06 -5.32
C LEU A 156 7.20 5.63 -5.65
N THR A 157 7.20 4.77 -4.64
CA THR A 157 7.50 3.34 -4.80
C THR A 157 6.55 2.70 -5.83
N LEU A 158 5.25 2.93 -5.73
CA LEU A 158 4.26 2.41 -6.69
C LEU A 158 4.49 2.92 -8.12
N GLN A 159 4.91 4.18 -8.30
CA GLN A 159 5.25 4.68 -9.62
C GLN A 159 6.45 3.94 -10.22
N GLN A 160 7.49 3.69 -9.42
CA GLN A 160 8.64 2.89 -9.86
C GLN A 160 8.21 1.46 -10.21
N MET A 161 7.37 0.85 -9.38
CA MET A 161 6.85 -0.49 -9.62
C MET A 161 6.03 -0.57 -10.92
N SER A 162 5.17 0.42 -11.18
CA SER A 162 4.40 0.50 -12.42
C SER A 162 5.30 0.62 -13.66
N ASN A 163 6.35 1.44 -13.59
CA ASN A 163 7.32 1.58 -14.68
C ASN A 163 8.06 0.27 -14.96
N THR A 164 8.49 -0.43 -13.90
CA THR A 164 9.13 -1.74 -13.99
C THR A 164 8.20 -2.81 -14.57
N LEU A 165 6.94 -2.85 -14.16
CA LEU A 165 5.95 -3.80 -14.70
C LEU A 165 5.72 -3.57 -16.20
N ASN A 166 5.63 -2.31 -16.63
CA ASN A 166 5.51 -1.97 -18.05
C ASN A 166 6.76 -2.39 -18.83
N LEU A 167 7.94 -2.14 -18.28
CA LEU A 167 9.21 -2.56 -18.89
C LEU A 167 9.29 -4.09 -19.03
N LEU A 168 8.93 -4.84 -17.99
CA LEU A 168 8.91 -6.31 -18.01
C LEU A 168 7.91 -6.86 -19.04
N THR A 169 6.75 -6.23 -19.15
CA THR A 169 5.72 -6.61 -20.14
C THR A 169 6.25 -6.42 -21.57
N ASN A 170 6.89 -5.28 -21.85
CA ASN A 170 7.48 -5.01 -23.15
C ASN A 170 8.63 -5.97 -23.46
N ALA A 171 9.56 -6.18 -22.52
CA ALA A 171 10.67 -7.10 -22.70
C ALA A 171 10.20 -8.55 -22.98
N ARG A 172 9.14 -9.00 -22.29
CA ARG A 172 8.52 -10.31 -22.55
C ARG A 172 7.93 -10.39 -23.96
N SER A 173 7.19 -9.36 -24.39
CA SER A 173 6.61 -9.28 -25.74
C SER A 173 7.67 -9.29 -26.84
N ASP A 174 8.77 -8.57 -26.63
CA ASP A 174 9.90 -8.53 -27.57
C ASP A 174 10.53 -9.93 -27.71
N MET A 175 10.71 -10.64 -26.59
CA MET A 175 11.23 -12.01 -26.61
C MET A 175 10.32 -13.00 -27.32
N GLN A 176 8.99 -12.90 -27.15
CA GLN A 176 8.02 -13.73 -27.88
C GLN A 176 8.11 -13.46 -29.39
N SER A 177 8.21 -12.19 -29.76
CA SER A 177 8.34 -11.78 -31.17
C SER A 177 9.64 -12.28 -31.78
N LEU A 178 10.75 -12.18 -31.05
CA LEU A 178 12.04 -12.69 -31.48
C LEU A 178 12.02 -14.21 -31.66
N GLN A 179 11.47 -14.95 -30.70
CA GLN A 179 11.31 -16.40 -30.78
C GLN A 179 10.54 -16.80 -32.05
N TYR A 180 9.40 -16.15 -32.31
CA TYR A 180 8.59 -16.42 -33.50
C TYR A 180 9.37 -16.19 -34.79
N ARG A 181 10.05 -15.05 -34.90
CA ARG A 181 10.84 -14.70 -36.10
C ARG A 181 12.00 -15.67 -36.34
N THR A 182 12.68 -16.10 -35.28
CA THR A 182 13.77 -17.08 -35.40
C THR A 182 13.27 -18.43 -35.90
N ILE A 183 12.14 -18.91 -35.40
CA ILE A 183 11.55 -20.19 -35.84
C ILE A 183 11.07 -20.09 -37.29
N GLN A 184 10.37 -19.00 -37.64
CA GLN A 184 9.85 -18.77 -39.00
C GLN A 184 10.95 -18.68 -40.07
N ALA A 185 12.16 -18.23 -39.71
CA ALA A 185 13.27 -18.16 -40.65
C ALA A 185 13.78 -19.55 -41.11
N ILE A 186 13.39 -20.62 -40.41
CA ILE A 186 13.79 -21.99 -40.76
C ILE A 186 12.82 -22.54 -41.81
N SER A 187 13.27 -22.64 -43.06
CA SER A 187 12.51 -23.32 -44.12
C SER A 187 12.85 -24.81 -44.12
N LEU A 188 11.85 -25.67 -43.90
CA LEU A 188 12.00 -27.13 -44.02
C LEU A 188 11.64 -27.57 -45.46
N GLY A 189 12.57 -28.25 -46.14
CA GLY A 189 12.34 -28.81 -47.48
C GLY A 189 12.62 -27.86 -48.65
N LYS A 190 13.43 -26.82 -48.44
CA LYS A 190 14.10 -26.03 -49.49
C LYS A 190 15.60 -26.05 -49.27
#